data_AF-A0A661A592-F1
#
_entry.id   AF-A0A661A592-F1
#
_cell.length_a   1.000
_cell.length_b   1.000
_cell.length_c   1.000
_cell.angle_alpha   90.00
_cell.angle_beta   90.00
_cell.angle_gamma   90.00
#
_symmetry.space_group_name_H-M   'P 1'
#
loop_
_entity.id
_entity.type
_entity.pdbx_description
1 polymer ?
#
loop_
_entity_poly.entity_id
_entity_poly.type
_entity_poly.pdbx_seq_one_letter_code
_entity_poly.pdbx_strand_id
1 'polypeptide(L)'
;LIYKKYVAKIGELVSGTVATAYSAGAYIKLAEIEAFIDKEDQIPGEVLRRGQTLKAVVKEVEEKPKDKTKVRLKGPVIYLTRVTETFIRKLFEFEIPEILKGEVEIKKIARRPGVRCKIAVFSSNEKIDPVGACVGPRGARIQGIVKEMSGEKIDIIAWSSDPKILVGRALSPAKVTKVVMKKSGDKATCVVPDDQVTLAIGKDSINVELAKELVGIDIEIKGQTEYHKEEEEKRRVKIKVENLDLPKRIKEILKKHGYKNAKDIMTATAEDLLKLPGIGKKAVDKIYTAVHKALNLGE
;
A
#
# COMPACT_ATOMS: atom_id res chain seq x y z
N LEU A 1 -18.57 -22.90 34.15
CA LEU A 1 -19.38 -22.57 32.96
C LEU A 1 -18.81 -21.41 32.16
N ILE A 2 -18.54 -20.25 32.79
CA ILE A 2 -18.07 -19.03 32.11
C ILE A 2 -16.77 -19.27 31.33
N TYR A 3 -15.77 -19.91 31.94
CA TYR A 3 -14.51 -20.23 31.26
C TYR A 3 -14.73 -20.95 29.92
N LYS A 4 -15.39 -22.12 29.94
CA LYS A 4 -15.69 -22.90 28.72
C LYS A 4 -16.45 -22.09 27.66
N LYS A 5 -17.41 -21.26 28.07
CA LYS A 5 -18.19 -20.39 27.17
C LYS A 5 -17.31 -19.41 26.43
N TYR A 6 -16.37 -18.76 27.12
CA TYR A 6 -15.50 -17.75 26.50
C TYR A 6 -14.30 -18.34 25.78
N VAL A 7 -13.82 -19.53 26.18
CA VAL A 7 -12.83 -20.28 25.41
C VAL A 7 -13.37 -20.58 24.00
N ALA A 8 -14.64 -20.98 23.90
CA ALA A 8 -15.30 -21.18 22.61
C ALA A 8 -15.52 -19.87 21.80
N LYS A 9 -15.28 -18.70 22.41
CA LYS A 9 -15.40 -17.39 21.77
C LYS A 9 -14.04 -16.75 21.45
N ILE A 10 -12.92 -17.44 21.66
CA ILE A 10 -11.61 -16.93 21.25
C ILE A 10 -11.64 -16.63 19.75
N GLY A 11 -11.23 -15.42 19.38
CA GLY A 11 -11.32 -14.91 18.00
C GLY A 11 -12.65 -14.25 17.64
N GLU A 12 -13.67 -14.32 18.49
CA GLU A 12 -14.99 -13.70 18.24
C GLU A 12 -15.09 -12.28 18.79
N LEU A 13 -15.92 -11.47 18.12
CA LEU A 13 -16.23 -10.11 18.55
C LEU A 13 -17.19 -10.13 19.73
N VAL A 14 -16.88 -9.34 20.75
CA VAL A 14 -17.74 -9.08 21.89
C VAL A 14 -17.94 -7.58 22.07
N SER A 15 -19.11 -7.19 22.54
CA SER A 15 -19.45 -5.82 22.90
C SER A 15 -19.48 -5.67 24.41
N GLY A 16 -18.98 -4.55 24.90
CA GLY A 16 -19.00 -4.23 26.32
C GLY A 16 -18.87 -2.75 26.60
N THR A 17 -18.94 -2.40 27.88
CA THR A 17 -18.83 -1.03 28.36
C THR A 17 -17.60 -0.88 29.24
N VAL A 18 -16.81 0.17 29.02
CA VAL A 18 -15.65 0.47 29.87
C VAL A 18 -16.12 0.72 31.30
N ALA A 19 -15.75 -0.17 32.21
CA ALA A 19 -16.06 -0.04 33.63
C ALA A 19 -15.05 0.89 34.32
N THR A 20 -13.76 0.67 34.08
CA THR A 20 -12.67 1.48 34.62
C THR A 20 -11.45 1.37 33.70
N ALA A 21 -10.73 2.46 33.51
CA ALA A 21 -9.49 2.50 32.73
C ALA A 21 -8.35 3.07 33.59
N TYR A 22 -7.14 2.53 33.41
CA TYR A 22 -5.91 2.93 34.11
C TYR A 22 -4.71 2.78 33.17
N SER A 23 -3.50 3.09 33.64
CA SER A 23 -2.29 3.09 32.81
C SER A 23 -1.98 1.73 32.19
N ALA A 24 -2.15 0.64 32.96
CA ALA A 24 -1.83 -0.71 32.50
C ALA A 24 -2.91 -1.35 31.61
N GLY A 25 -4.13 -0.83 31.59
CA GLY A 25 -5.23 -1.42 30.82
C GLY A 25 -6.60 -0.91 31.24
N ALA A 26 -7.66 -1.64 30.85
CA ALA A 26 -9.02 -1.29 31.21
C ALA A 26 -9.88 -2.54 31.49
N TYR A 27 -10.80 -2.41 32.44
CA TYR A 27 -11.88 -3.38 32.65
C TYR A 27 -13.06 -3.06 31.76
N ILE A 28 -13.52 -4.08 31.03
CA ILE A 28 -14.66 -4.00 30.14
C ILE A 28 -15.76 -4.88 30.72
N LYS A 29 -16.87 -4.26 31.09
CA LYS A 29 -18.07 -4.97 31.54
C LYS A 29 -18.77 -5.58 30.31
N LEU A 30 -18.72 -6.90 30.22
CA LEU A 30 -19.55 -7.68 29.30
C LEU A 30 -20.90 -8.00 29.99
N ALA A 31 -21.80 -8.67 29.28
CA ALA A 31 -23.14 -8.98 29.79
C ALA A 31 -23.14 -9.76 31.12
N GLU A 32 -22.20 -10.71 31.28
CA GLU A 32 -22.19 -11.66 32.40
C GLU A 32 -20.94 -11.60 33.28
N ILE A 33 -19.88 -10.91 32.83
CA ILE A 33 -18.57 -10.90 33.49
C ILE A 33 -17.77 -9.67 33.09
N GLU A 34 -16.78 -9.30 33.91
CA GLU A 34 -15.77 -8.30 33.55
C GLU A 34 -14.60 -8.97 32.81
N ALA A 35 -14.26 -8.39 31.66
CA ALA A 35 -13.08 -8.74 30.88
C ALA A 35 -12.01 -7.66 31.06
N PHE A 36 -10.79 -7.96 30.61
CA PHE A 36 -9.66 -7.05 30.69
C PHE A 36 -9.05 -6.81 29.31
N ILE A 37 -8.61 -5.58 29.05
CA ILE A 37 -7.82 -5.23 27.86
C ILE A 37 -6.53 -4.55 28.30
N ASP A 38 -5.41 -5.24 28.05
CA ASP A 38 -4.08 -4.70 28.31
C ASP A 38 -3.79 -3.46 27.46
N LYS A 39 -2.90 -2.58 27.93
CA LYS A 39 -2.57 -1.35 27.20
C LYS A 39 -2.04 -1.62 25.79
N GLU A 40 -1.29 -2.70 25.62
CA GLU A 40 -0.72 -3.14 24.33
C GLU A 40 -1.78 -3.69 23.36
N ASP A 41 -2.91 -4.16 23.90
CA ASP A 41 -4.04 -4.69 23.14
C ASP A 41 -5.09 -3.61 22.81
N GLN A 42 -4.91 -2.39 23.34
CA GLN A 42 -5.68 -1.20 22.98
C GLN A 42 -5.12 -0.55 21.73
N ILE A 43 -5.98 0.12 20.96
CA ILE A 43 -5.52 0.89 19.80
C ILE A 43 -4.57 2.01 20.30
N PRO A 44 -3.35 2.15 19.73
CA PRO A 44 -2.42 3.21 20.12
C PRO A 44 -3.08 4.60 20.00
N GLY A 45 -2.98 5.40 21.06
CA GLY A 45 -3.61 6.73 21.14
C GLY A 45 -5.10 6.73 21.52
N GLU A 46 -5.76 5.57 21.62
CA GLU A 46 -7.14 5.48 22.06
C GLU A 46 -7.29 5.88 23.53
N VAL A 47 -8.32 6.68 23.81
CA VAL A 47 -8.71 7.08 25.17
C VAL A 47 -10.02 6.40 25.53
N LEU A 48 -9.94 5.36 26.37
CA LEU A 48 -11.11 4.64 26.88
C LEU A 48 -11.73 5.39 28.07
N ARG A 49 -12.97 5.86 27.91
CA ARG A 49 -13.70 6.59 28.95
C ARG A 49 -14.68 5.69 29.66
N ARG A 50 -14.80 5.82 30.99
CA ARG A 50 -15.82 5.10 31.77
C ARG A 50 -17.22 5.33 31.18
N GLY A 51 -17.97 4.26 31.00
CA GLY A 51 -19.31 4.29 30.38
C GLY A 51 -19.32 4.25 28.85
N GLN A 52 -18.17 4.37 28.19
CA GLN A 52 -18.05 4.21 26.73
C GLN A 52 -18.33 2.75 26.34
N THR A 53 -19.13 2.55 25.30
CA THR A 53 -19.30 1.24 24.66
C THR A 53 -18.20 1.03 23.62
N LEU A 54 -17.72 -0.21 23.54
CA LEU A 54 -16.73 -0.62 22.55
C LEU A 54 -16.92 -2.09 22.17
N LYS A 55 -16.37 -2.47 21.02
CA LYS A 55 -16.24 -3.87 20.58
C LYS A 55 -14.80 -4.32 20.67
N ALA A 56 -14.55 -5.58 21.01
CA ALA A 56 -13.20 -6.13 20.98
C ALA A 56 -13.26 -7.61 20.65
N VAL A 57 -12.15 -8.18 20.21
CA VAL A 57 -12.03 -9.63 20.02
C VAL A 57 -11.56 -10.29 21.31
N VAL A 58 -12.13 -11.44 21.66
CA VAL A 58 -11.59 -12.28 22.73
C VAL A 58 -10.24 -12.85 22.26
N LYS A 59 -9.16 -12.37 22.87
CA LYS A 59 -7.79 -12.79 22.56
C LYS A 59 -7.51 -14.16 23.17
N GLU A 60 -7.83 -14.31 24.44
CA GLU A 60 -7.56 -15.50 25.24
C GLU A 60 -8.37 -15.50 26.52
N VAL A 61 -8.45 -16.66 27.18
CA VAL A 61 -9.17 -16.85 28.44
C VAL A 61 -8.33 -17.67 29.38
N GLU A 62 -8.09 -17.12 30.56
CA GLU A 62 -7.26 -17.74 31.60
C GLU A 62 -8.12 -18.11 32.81
N GLU A 63 -7.80 -19.20 33.49
CA GLU A 63 -8.52 -19.59 34.72
C GLU A 63 -8.23 -18.64 35.88
N LYS A 64 -7.05 -17.99 35.86
CA LYS A 64 -6.58 -17.04 36.86
C LYS A 64 -5.85 -15.88 36.15
N PRO A 65 -5.80 -14.68 36.76
CA PRO A 65 -5.05 -13.57 36.17
C PRO A 65 -3.58 -13.90 35.92
N LYS A 66 -3.07 -13.59 34.72
CA LYS A 66 -1.65 -13.75 34.37
C LYS A 66 -0.74 -12.90 35.25
N ASP A 67 -1.19 -11.68 35.54
CA ASP A 67 -0.50 -10.72 36.38
C ASP A 67 -1.48 -10.15 37.41
N LYS A 68 -1.33 -10.59 38.67
CA LYS A 68 -2.18 -10.16 39.80
C LYS A 68 -1.94 -8.71 40.20
N THR A 69 -0.85 -8.08 39.74
CA THR A 69 -0.59 -6.66 39.99
C THR A 69 -1.42 -5.78 39.05
N LYS A 70 -1.66 -6.25 37.83
CA LYS A 70 -2.43 -5.54 36.79
C LYS A 70 -3.92 -5.87 36.82
N VAL A 71 -4.27 -7.11 37.11
CA VAL A 71 -5.65 -7.63 37.03
C VAL A 71 -6.09 -8.15 38.39
N ARG A 72 -7.16 -7.56 38.93
CA ARG A 72 -7.71 -7.84 40.26
C ARG A 72 -8.97 -8.72 40.23
N LEU A 73 -9.33 -9.25 39.06
CA LEU A 73 -10.47 -10.14 38.88
C LEU A 73 -10.24 -11.47 39.61
N LYS A 74 -11.30 -11.99 40.24
CA LYS A 74 -11.30 -13.33 40.84
C LYS A 74 -11.97 -14.32 39.88
N GLY A 75 -11.34 -15.47 39.68
CA GLY A 75 -11.82 -16.49 38.74
C GLY A 75 -11.32 -16.27 37.31
N PRO A 76 -12.01 -16.85 36.30
CA PRO A 76 -11.59 -16.77 34.91
C PRO A 76 -11.49 -15.33 34.41
N VAL A 77 -10.38 -15.02 33.73
CA VAL A 77 -10.12 -13.70 33.14
C VAL A 77 -10.18 -13.82 31.62
N ILE A 78 -10.98 -12.95 31.01
CA ILE A 78 -11.11 -12.86 29.55
C ILE A 78 -10.27 -11.68 29.10
N TYR A 79 -9.26 -11.94 28.30
CA TYR A 79 -8.42 -10.90 27.72
C TYR A 79 -8.94 -10.54 26.33
N LEU A 80 -9.04 -9.24 26.08
CA LEU A 80 -9.58 -8.68 24.84
C LEU A 80 -8.47 -8.01 24.02
N THR A 81 -8.70 -7.84 22.72
CA THR A 81 -7.80 -7.10 21.84
C THR A 81 -8.54 -6.31 20.76
N ARG A 82 -7.97 -5.15 20.40
CA ARG A 82 -8.44 -4.24 19.33
C ARG A 82 -7.36 -3.94 18.30
N VAL A 83 -6.15 -4.49 18.45
CA VAL A 83 -4.99 -4.19 17.58
C VAL A 83 -4.75 -5.22 16.47
N THR A 84 -5.32 -6.43 16.59
CA THR A 84 -5.07 -7.53 15.65
C THR A 84 -5.84 -7.38 14.33
N GLU A 85 -5.42 -8.13 13.31
CA GLU A 85 -6.18 -8.27 12.06
C GLU A 85 -7.55 -8.91 12.28
N THR A 86 -7.64 -9.88 13.21
CA THR A 86 -8.90 -10.55 13.57
C THR A 86 -9.96 -9.56 14.01
N PHE A 87 -9.57 -8.50 14.76
CA PHE A 87 -10.50 -7.43 15.12
C PHE A 87 -11.10 -6.73 13.90
N ILE A 88 -10.28 -6.44 12.89
CA ILE A 88 -10.77 -5.82 11.64
C ILE A 88 -11.74 -6.75 10.91
N ARG A 89 -11.35 -8.02 10.72
CA ARG A 89 -12.19 -8.99 10.01
C ARG A 89 -13.55 -9.14 10.67
N LYS A 90 -13.56 -9.36 11.99
CA LYS A 90 -14.79 -9.54 12.76
C LYS A 90 -15.64 -8.27 12.84
N LEU A 91 -15.00 -7.10 12.88
CA LEU A 91 -15.73 -5.83 12.87
C LEU A 91 -16.41 -5.57 11.52
N PHE A 92 -15.72 -5.87 10.41
CA PHE A 92 -16.30 -5.79 9.07
C PHE A 92 -17.41 -6.82 8.87
N GLU A 93 -17.21 -8.06 9.30
CA GLU A 93 -18.24 -9.11 9.28
C GLU A 93 -19.49 -8.71 10.07
N PHE A 94 -19.31 -8.05 11.22
CA PHE A 94 -20.42 -7.53 12.04
C PHE A 94 -21.19 -6.39 11.35
N GLU A 95 -20.49 -5.44 10.72
CA GLU A 95 -21.09 -4.22 10.17
C GLU A 95 -21.65 -4.40 8.74
N ILE A 96 -21.10 -5.35 7.96
CA ILE A 96 -21.37 -5.47 6.52
C ILE A 96 -22.03 -6.84 6.25
N PRO A 97 -23.36 -6.88 6.02
CA PRO A 97 -24.10 -8.11 5.76
C PRO A 97 -23.57 -8.94 4.58
N GLU A 98 -23.05 -8.28 3.54
CA GLU A 98 -22.48 -8.92 2.36
C GLU A 98 -21.21 -9.73 2.72
N ILE A 99 -20.44 -9.29 3.72
CA ILE A 99 -19.28 -10.03 4.24
C ILE A 99 -19.75 -11.21 5.09
N LEU A 100 -20.72 -11.00 5.97
CA LEU A 100 -21.30 -12.06 6.80
C LEU A 100 -21.90 -13.20 5.96
N LYS A 101 -22.53 -12.87 4.82
CA LYS A 101 -23.09 -13.85 3.88
C LYS A 101 -22.06 -14.51 2.96
N GLY A 102 -20.80 -14.04 2.98
CA GLY A 102 -19.75 -14.51 2.07
C GLY A 102 -19.90 -14.02 0.63
N GLU A 103 -20.75 -13.03 0.37
CA GLU A 103 -20.91 -12.39 -0.95
C GLU A 103 -19.74 -11.45 -1.27
N VAL A 104 -19.14 -10.85 -0.23
CA VAL A 104 -17.91 -10.06 -0.28
C VAL A 104 -16.87 -10.69 0.64
N GLU A 105 -15.66 -10.89 0.13
CA GLU A 105 -14.56 -11.51 0.86
C GLU A 105 -13.46 -10.47 1.12
N ILE A 106 -12.96 -10.41 2.35
CA ILE A 106 -11.73 -9.67 2.68
C ILE A 106 -10.53 -10.54 2.32
N LYS A 107 -9.88 -10.23 1.20
CA LYS A 107 -8.72 -10.96 0.70
C LYS A 107 -7.46 -10.69 1.52
N LYS A 108 -7.18 -9.42 1.78
CA LYS A 108 -5.94 -9.01 2.48
C LYS A 108 -6.18 -7.76 3.32
N ILE A 109 -5.43 -7.66 4.41
CA ILE A 109 -5.41 -6.50 5.31
C ILE A 109 -3.94 -6.14 5.54
N ALA A 110 -3.62 -4.86 5.49
CA ALA A 110 -2.36 -4.32 5.97
C ALA A 110 -2.67 -3.16 6.92
N ARG A 111 -2.12 -3.18 8.13
CA ARG A 111 -2.58 -2.28 9.20
C ARG A 111 -1.43 -1.67 9.99
N ARG A 112 -1.55 -0.38 10.29
CA ARG A 112 -0.84 0.31 11.36
C ARG A 112 -1.90 0.81 12.35
N PRO A 113 -2.15 0.08 13.46
CA PRO A 113 -3.25 0.38 14.39
C PRO A 113 -3.25 1.82 14.88
N GLY A 114 -4.42 2.46 14.88
CA GLY A 114 -4.62 3.85 15.29
C GLY A 114 -4.19 4.88 14.24
N VAL A 115 -3.57 4.45 13.15
CA VAL A 115 -3.08 5.36 12.10
C VAL A 115 -3.79 5.11 10.77
N ARG A 116 -3.57 3.94 10.17
CA ARG A 116 -4.11 3.62 8.84
C ARG A 116 -4.24 2.11 8.61
N CYS A 117 -5.29 1.71 7.92
CA CYS A 117 -5.55 0.36 7.46
C CYS A 117 -5.84 0.37 5.96
N LYS A 118 -5.26 -0.57 5.22
CA LYS A 118 -5.65 -0.88 3.84
C LYS A 118 -6.28 -2.27 3.81
N ILE A 119 -7.42 -2.37 3.12
CA ILE A 119 -8.23 -3.58 3.06
C ILE A 119 -8.56 -3.86 1.59
N ALA A 120 -8.16 -5.02 1.10
CA ALA A 120 -8.49 -5.49 -0.24
C ALA A 120 -9.69 -6.43 -0.18
N VAL A 121 -10.79 -6.06 -0.86
CA VAL A 121 -12.04 -6.80 -0.87
C VAL A 121 -12.40 -7.30 -2.27
N PHE A 122 -13.06 -8.44 -2.35
CA PHE A 122 -13.43 -9.09 -3.61
C PHE A 122 -14.87 -9.58 -3.53
N SER A 123 -15.58 -9.60 -4.66
CA SER A 123 -16.81 -10.38 -4.82
C SER A 123 -16.70 -11.20 -6.10
N SER A 124 -17.11 -12.46 -6.03
CA SER A 124 -17.26 -13.30 -7.22
C SER A 124 -18.55 -12.99 -8.00
N ASN A 125 -19.48 -12.25 -7.39
CA ASN A 125 -20.73 -11.84 -8.03
C ASN A 125 -20.53 -10.47 -8.69
N GLU A 126 -20.55 -10.44 -10.02
CA GLU A 126 -20.37 -9.20 -10.81
C GLU A 126 -21.43 -8.13 -10.54
N LYS A 127 -22.59 -8.52 -9.97
CA LYS A 127 -23.65 -7.57 -9.59
C LYS A 127 -23.37 -6.86 -8.26
N ILE A 128 -22.35 -7.28 -7.52
CA ILE A 128 -21.99 -6.74 -6.21
C ILE A 128 -20.69 -5.96 -6.35
N ASP A 129 -20.74 -4.65 -6.12
CA ASP A 129 -19.52 -3.86 -5.92
C ASP A 129 -19.00 -4.09 -4.49
N PRO A 130 -17.87 -4.78 -4.31
CA PRO A 130 -17.35 -5.08 -2.97
C PRO A 130 -16.88 -3.83 -2.23
N VAL A 131 -16.44 -2.77 -2.94
CA VAL A 131 -16.04 -1.51 -2.30
C VAL A 131 -17.27 -0.75 -1.86
N GLY A 132 -18.26 -0.58 -2.74
CA GLY A 132 -19.54 0.05 -2.43
C GLY A 132 -20.29 -0.64 -1.30
N ALA A 133 -20.25 -1.98 -1.24
CA ALA A 133 -20.75 -2.75 -0.10
C ALA A 133 -20.06 -2.31 1.20
N CYS A 134 -18.73 -2.30 1.27
CA CYS A 134 -18.05 -1.92 2.52
C CYS A 134 -18.27 -0.43 2.91
N VAL A 135 -18.37 0.47 1.93
CA VAL A 135 -18.53 1.91 2.18
C VAL A 135 -19.97 2.24 2.65
N GLY A 136 -20.96 1.64 1.99
CA GLY A 136 -22.39 1.91 2.23
C GLY A 136 -22.84 3.29 1.75
N PRO A 137 -24.16 3.60 1.86
CA PRO A 137 -24.72 4.86 1.40
C PRO A 137 -24.03 6.07 2.06
N ARG A 138 -23.45 6.96 1.25
CA ARG A 138 -22.70 8.14 1.72
C ARG A 138 -21.59 7.82 2.73
N GLY A 139 -21.05 6.60 2.71
CA GLY A 139 -19.99 6.18 3.63
C GLY A 139 -20.45 5.83 5.04
N ALA A 140 -21.76 5.72 5.30
CA ALA A 140 -22.28 5.55 6.66
C ALA A 140 -21.68 4.32 7.39
N ARG A 141 -21.53 3.18 6.69
CA ARG A 141 -20.97 1.95 7.28
C ARG A 141 -19.50 2.13 7.62
N ILE A 142 -18.69 2.59 6.67
CA ILE A 142 -17.26 2.76 6.91
C ILE A 142 -16.99 3.81 8.01
N GLN A 143 -17.80 4.86 8.12
CA GLN A 143 -17.65 5.84 9.20
C GLN A 143 -17.94 5.23 10.58
N GLY A 144 -18.91 4.31 10.69
CA GLY A 144 -19.16 3.55 11.92
C GLY A 144 -17.94 2.72 12.33
N ILE A 145 -17.32 2.03 11.38
CA ILE A 145 -16.09 1.25 11.59
C ILE A 145 -14.92 2.17 11.98
N VAL A 146 -14.69 3.27 11.26
CA VAL A 146 -13.63 4.25 11.58
C VAL A 146 -13.78 4.78 13.01
N LYS A 147 -15.00 5.07 13.45
CA LYS A 147 -15.29 5.48 14.82
C LYS A 147 -14.96 4.39 15.83
N GLU A 148 -15.34 3.14 15.54
CA GLU A 148 -14.98 1.98 16.37
C GLU A 148 -13.48 1.71 16.37
N MET A 149 -12.73 2.16 15.37
CA MET A 149 -11.27 2.08 15.29
C MET A 149 -10.56 3.35 15.77
N SER A 150 -11.24 4.17 16.59
CA SER A 150 -10.68 5.38 17.21
C SER A 150 -10.15 6.42 16.21
N GLY A 151 -10.77 6.51 15.02
CA GLY A 151 -10.37 7.46 13.98
C GLY A 151 -9.25 6.98 13.06
N GLU A 152 -8.85 5.70 13.14
CA GLU A 152 -7.92 5.08 12.19
C GLU A 152 -8.41 5.26 10.75
N LYS A 153 -7.56 5.76 9.84
CA LYS A 153 -7.94 5.96 8.43
C LYS A 153 -8.06 4.61 7.73
N ILE A 154 -9.14 4.38 6.99
CA ILE A 154 -9.35 3.10 6.30
C ILE A 154 -9.45 3.34 4.79
N ASP A 155 -8.60 2.66 4.02
CA ASP A 155 -8.71 2.57 2.58
C ASP A 155 -9.25 1.19 2.20
N ILE A 156 -10.39 1.16 1.52
CA ILE A 156 -10.94 -0.07 0.95
C ILE A 156 -10.67 -0.05 -0.55
N ILE A 157 -10.07 -1.12 -1.06
CA ILE A 157 -9.76 -1.27 -2.48
C ILE A 157 -10.34 -2.56 -3.03
N ALA A 158 -10.75 -2.53 -4.30
CA ALA A 158 -11.13 -3.73 -5.01
C ALA A 158 -9.88 -4.58 -5.29
N TRP A 159 -9.86 -5.80 -4.74
CA TRP A 159 -8.82 -6.77 -5.02
C TRP A 159 -8.82 -7.16 -6.50
N SER A 160 -7.66 -7.56 -7.02
CA SER A 160 -7.49 -8.08 -8.37
C SER A 160 -6.45 -9.20 -8.34
N SER A 161 -6.68 -10.24 -9.14
CA SER A 161 -5.66 -11.27 -9.39
C SER A 161 -4.53 -10.74 -10.26
N ASP A 162 -4.77 -9.71 -11.08
CA ASP A 162 -3.72 -9.01 -11.81
C ASP A 162 -2.93 -8.13 -10.83
N PRO A 163 -1.64 -8.46 -10.58
CA PRO A 163 -0.81 -7.72 -9.65
C PRO A 163 -0.61 -6.27 -10.07
N LYS A 164 -0.59 -5.97 -11.38
CA LYS A 164 -0.42 -4.61 -11.89
C LYS A 164 -1.61 -3.73 -11.47
N ILE A 165 -2.82 -4.26 -11.59
CA ILE A 165 -4.05 -3.57 -11.17
C ILE A 165 -4.07 -3.42 -9.65
N LEU A 166 -3.75 -4.48 -8.92
CA LEU A 166 -3.78 -4.47 -7.46
C LEU A 166 -2.77 -3.47 -6.87
N VAL A 167 -1.53 -3.44 -7.39
CA VAL A 167 -0.48 -2.47 -7.02
C VAL A 167 -0.97 -1.03 -7.24
N GLY A 168 -1.55 -0.74 -8.40
CA GLY A 168 -2.07 0.59 -8.71
C GLY A 168 -3.15 1.03 -7.72
N ARG A 169 -4.08 0.13 -7.39
CA ARG A 169 -5.16 0.40 -6.42
C ARG A 169 -4.64 0.55 -4.99
N ALA A 170 -3.62 -0.21 -4.60
CA ALA A 170 -3.07 -0.20 -3.24
C ALA A 170 -2.48 1.16 -2.83
N LEU A 171 -2.03 1.97 -3.79
CA LEU A 171 -1.52 3.34 -3.54
C LEU A 171 -2.61 4.40 -3.33
N SER A 172 -3.90 4.04 -3.44
CA SER A 172 -5.03 4.92 -3.09
C SER A 172 -4.78 5.62 -1.74
N PRO A 173 -4.99 6.94 -1.65
CA PRO A 173 -5.75 7.80 -2.57
C PRO A 173 -4.94 8.38 -3.74
N ALA A 174 -3.62 8.12 -3.82
CA ALA A 174 -2.82 8.62 -4.93
C ALA A 174 -3.24 7.95 -6.25
N LYS A 175 -3.34 8.74 -7.31
CA LYS A 175 -3.73 8.27 -8.64
C LYS A 175 -2.48 7.79 -9.38
N VAL A 176 -2.37 6.49 -9.56
CA VAL A 176 -1.29 5.88 -10.33
C VAL A 176 -1.60 5.97 -11.83
N THR A 177 -0.72 6.62 -12.59
CA THR A 177 -0.86 6.78 -14.04
C THR A 177 -0.29 5.58 -14.79
N LYS A 178 0.76 4.96 -14.26
CA LYS A 178 1.41 3.79 -14.88
C LYS A 178 2.00 2.88 -13.82
N VAL A 179 1.87 1.58 -14.02
CA VAL A 179 2.56 0.55 -13.24
C VAL A 179 3.49 -0.22 -14.17
N VAL A 180 4.75 -0.34 -13.81
CA VAL A 180 5.76 -1.11 -14.54
C VAL A 180 6.26 -2.24 -13.64
N MET A 181 5.83 -3.46 -13.94
CA MET A 181 6.29 -4.66 -13.23
C MET A 181 7.69 -5.04 -13.71
N LYS A 182 8.59 -5.38 -12.78
CA LYS A 182 9.86 -6.04 -13.14
C LYS A 182 9.59 -7.47 -13.61
N LYS A 183 10.50 -8.01 -14.42
CA LYS A 183 10.41 -9.39 -14.95
C LYS A 183 10.33 -10.46 -13.86
N SER A 184 10.96 -10.21 -12.72
CA SER A 184 10.95 -11.06 -11.53
C SER A 184 9.60 -11.08 -10.80
N GLY A 185 8.73 -10.08 -11.02
CA GLY A 185 7.43 -9.95 -10.37
C GLY A 185 7.46 -9.46 -8.91
N ASP A 186 8.64 -9.42 -8.29
CA ASP A 186 8.87 -9.01 -6.89
C ASP A 186 8.87 -7.49 -6.68
N LYS A 187 8.99 -6.72 -7.76
CA LYS A 187 9.10 -5.25 -7.75
C LYS A 187 8.22 -4.61 -8.80
N ALA A 188 7.62 -3.48 -8.43
CA ALA A 188 6.85 -2.63 -9.32
C ALA A 188 7.29 -1.17 -9.18
N THR A 189 7.43 -0.48 -10.30
CA THR A 189 7.59 0.98 -10.33
C THR A 189 6.23 1.60 -10.66
N CYS A 190 5.70 2.41 -9.75
CA CYS A 190 4.46 3.15 -9.89
C CYS A 190 4.76 4.60 -10.22
N VAL A 191 4.25 5.05 -11.36
CA VAL A 191 4.32 6.44 -11.78
C VAL A 191 3.06 7.16 -11.32
N VAL A 192 3.25 8.30 -10.69
CA VAL A 192 2.18 9.18 -10.21
C VAL A 192 2.42 10.60 -10.73
N PRO A 193 1.39 11.46 -10.77
CA PRO A 193 1.59 12.90 -10.98
C PRO A 193 2.62 13.45 -9.99
N ASP A 194 3.45 14.41 -10.43
CA ASP A 194 4.58 14.92 -9.62
C ASP A 194 4.10 15.55 -8.29
N ASP A 195 2.91 16.15 -8.27
CA ASP A 195 2.26 16.72 -7.08
C ASP A 195 1.73 15.65 -6.10
N GLN A 196 1.60 14.39 -6.53
CA GLN A 196 1.09 13.29 -5.72
C GLN A 196 2.17 12.33 -5.22
N VAL A 197 3.46 12.56 -5.52
CA VAL A 197 4.56 11.71 -5.04
C VAL A 197 4.54 11.61 -3.51
N THR A 198 4.45 12.75 -2.82
CA THR A 198 4.37 12.80 -1.35
C THR A 198 3.11 12.10 -0.80
N LEU A 199 1.98 12.23 -1.50
CA LEU A 199 0.73 11.56 -1.12
C LEU A 199 0.83 10.04 -1.26
N ALA A 200 1.45 9.57 -2.35
CA ALA A 200 1.65 8.16 -2.65
C ALA A 200 2.60 7.50 -1.63
N ILE A 201 3.67 8.19 -1.23
CA ILE A 201 4.58 7.72 -0.17
C ILE A 201 3.84 7.75 1.19
N GLY A 202 3.16 8.85 1.46
CA GLY A 202 2.47 9.11 2.73
C GLY A 202 3.42 9.56 3.84
N LYS A 203 2.85 10.13 4.91
CA LYS A 203 3.61 10.51 6.11
C LYS A 203 4.31 9.27 6.70
N ASP A 204 5.59 9.40 7.04
CA ASP A 204 6.44 8.34 7.58
C ASP A 204 6.47 7.08 6.67
N SER A 205 6.26 7.26 5.36
CA SER A 205 6.14 6.19 4.35
C SER A 205 5.02 5.18 4.61
N ILE A 206 4.06 5.50 5.48
CA ILE A 206 3.03 4.55 5.91
C ILE A 206 2.15 4.09 4.74
N ASN A 207 1.84 4.97 3.78
CA ASN A 207 0.95 4.59 2.68
C ASN A 207 1.61 3.56 1.75
N VAL A 208 2.86 3.81 1.36
CA VAL A 208 3.61 2.89 0.48
C VAL A 208 3.93 1.59 1.20
N GLU A 209 4.31 1.61 2.49
CA GLU A 209 4.60 0.39 3.24
C GLU A 209 3.35 -0.48 3.45
N LEU A 210 2.20 0.12 3.75
CA LEU A 210 0.94 -0.61 3.78
C LEU A 210 0.55 -1.17 2.41
N ALA A 211 0.83 -0.45 1.32
CA ALA A 211 0.59 -0.97 -0.03
C ALA A 211 1.49 -2.16 -0.34
N LYS A 212 2.79 -2.10 0.01
CA LYS A 212 3.73 -3.22 -0.16
C LYS A 212 3.30 -4.45 0.62
N GLU A 213 2.92 -4.28 1.89
CA GLU A 213 2.45 -5.35 2.76
C GLU A 213 1.14 -5.97 2.22
N LEU A 214 0.20 -5.13 1.80
CA LEU A 214 -1.07 -5.58 1.24
C LEU A 214 -0.87 -6.38 -0.06
N VAL A 215 0.02 -5.96 -0.95
CA VAL A 215 0.23 -6.66 -2.21
C VAL A 215 1.17 -7.86 -2.06
N GLY A 216 2.21 -7.72 -1.23
CA GLY A 216 3.35 -8.64 -1.15
C GLY A 216 4.41 -8.37 -2.22
N ILE A 217 4.49 -7.13 -2.74
CA ILE A 217 5.43 -6.69 -3.79
C ILE A 217 6.11 -5.41 -3.32
N ASP A 218 7.40 -5.25 -3.59
CA ASP A 218 8.10 -4.00 -3.30
C ASP A 218 7.75 -2.93 -4.35
N ILE A 219 7.34 -1.76 -3.87
CA ILE A 219 6.77 -0.67 -4.68
C ILE A 219 7.71 0.53 -4.62
N GLU A 220 8.21 0.91 -5.79
CA GLU A 220 8.94 2.15 -6.02
C GLU A 220 7.98 3.20 -6.59
N ILE A 221 7.99 4.41 -6.04
CA ILE A 221 7.13 5.51 -6.51
C ILE A 221 8.01 6.51 -7.26
N LYS A 222 7.58 6.91 -8.46
CA LYS A 222 8.24 7.94 -9.25
C LYS A 222 7.27 9.01 -9.71
N GLY A 223 7.76 10.24 -9.74
CA GLY A 223 7.07 11.33 -10.42
C GLY A 223 7.03 11.10 -11.93
N GLN A 224 6.00 11.60 -12.59
CA GLN A 224 5.85 11.47 -14.03
C GLN A 224 7.03 12.12 -14.78
N THR A 225 7.47 13.31 -14.37
CA THR A 225 8.59 14.01 -14.99
C THR A 225 9.90 13.22 -14.85
N GLU A 226 10.17 12.71 -13.65
CA GLU A 226 11.35 11.88 -13.37
C GLU A 226 11.34 10.61 -14.21
N TYR A 227 10.21 9.91 -14.26
CA TYR A 227 10.06 8.68 -15.04
C TYR A 227 10.29 8.91 -16.54
N HIS A 228 9.70 9.97 -17.12
CA HIS A 228 9.92 10.28 -18.54
C HIS A 228 11.37 10.61 -18.86
N LYS A 229 12.04 11.38 -17.99
CA LYS A 229 13.46 11.70 -18.15
C LYS A 229 14.32 10.45 -18.15
N GLU A 230 14.08 9.51 -17.25
CA GLU A 230 14.80 8.23 -17.21
C GLU A 230 14.53 7.36 -18.45
N GLU A 231 13.27 7.30 -18.91
CA GLU A 231 12.92 6.50 -20.09
C GLU A 231 13.55 7.09 -21.36
N GLU A 232 13.57 8.41 -21.52
CA GLU A 232 14.32 9.07 -22.59
C GLU A 232 15.81 8.74 -22.53
N GLU A 233 16.42 8.81 -21.35
CA GLU A 233 17.84 8.48 -21.18
C GLU A 233 18.13 7.02 -21.55
N LYS A 234 17.28 6.09 -21.11
CA LYS A 234 17.36 4.67 -21.49
C LYS A 234 17.20 4.48 -22.99
N ARG A 235 16.28 5.21 -23.65
CA ARG A 235 16.12 5.19 -25.12
C ARG A 235 17.39 5.66 -25.81
N ARG A 236 17.99 6.77 -25.37
CA ARG A 236 19.25 7.31 -25.90
C ARG A 236 20.40 6.31 -25.78
N VAL A 237 20.48 5.54 -24.69
CA VAL A 237 21.50 4.50 -24.51
C VAL A 237 21.26 3.29 -25.40
N LYS A 238 19.99 2.89 -25.61
CA LYS A 238 19.63 1.72 -26.45
C LYS A 238 19.93 1.93 -27.93
N ILE A 239 19.82 3.17 -28.43
CA ILE A 239 20.12 3.49 -29.83
C ILE A 239 21.64 3.49 -30.01
N LYS A 240 22.18 2.34 -30.44
CA LYS A 240 23.60 2.21 -30.79
C LYS A 240 23.92 3.00 -32.05
N VAL A 241 25.14 3.52 -32.16
CA VAL A 241 25.64 4.21 -33.35
C VAL A 241 25.53 3.36 -34.62
N GLU A 242 25.62 2.03 -34.48
CA GLU A 242 25.43 1.06 -35.55
C GLU A 242 24.07 1.17 -36.25
N ASN A 243 23.04 1.48 -35.46
CA ASN A 243 21.64 1.50 -35.90
C ASN A 243 21.21 2.89 -36.39
N LEU A 244 22.08 3.90 -36.31
CA LEU A 244 21.79 5.24 -36.85
C LEU A 244 21.81 5.22 -38.38
N ASP A 245 21.00 6.06 -39.00
CA ASP A 245 20.97 6.24 -40.45
C ASP A 245 22.15 7.12 -40.91
N LEU A 246 23.36 6.55 -40.85
CA LEU A 246 24.64 7.23 -41.13
C LEU A 246 25.56 6.38 -42.03
N PRO A 247 26.40 7.01 -42.87
CA PRO A 247 27.44 6.32 -43.63
C PRO A 247 28.38 5.49 -42.73
N LYS A 248 28.80 4.31 -43.20
CA LYS A 248 29.69 3.39 -42.44
C LYS A 248 30.95 4.09 -41.90
N ARG A 249 31.59 4.92 -42.72
CA ARG A 249 32.76 5.72 -42.35
C ARG A 249 32.53 6.61 -41.13
N ILE A 250 31.38 7.29 -41.06
CA ILE A 250 31.04 8.17 -39.93
C ILE A 250 30.80 7.35 -38.66
N LYS A 251 30.09 6.23 -38.78
CA LYS A 251 29.84 5.31 -37.64
C LYS A 251 31.15 4.76 -37.06
N GLU A 252 32.11 4.39 -37.90
CA GLU A 252 33.42 3.89 -37.48
C GLU A 252 34.24 4.96 -36.75
N ILE A 253 34.26 6.20 -37.26
CA ILE A 253 34.93 7.33 -36.60
C ILE A 253 34.32 7.59 -35.23
N LEU A 254 33.00 7.66 -35.13
CA LEU A 254 32.28 7.88 -33.86
C LEU A 254 32.63 6.78 -32.84
N LYS A 255 32.54 5.51 -33.23
CA LYS A 255 32.90 4.39 -32.35
C LYS A 255 34.36 4.43 -31.90
N LYS A 256 35.29 4.70 -32.82
CA LYS A 256 36.73 4.74 -32.53
C LYS A 256 37.07 5.79 -31.46
N HIS A 257 36.30 6.87 -31.38
CA HIS A 257 36.49 7.96 -30.43
C HIS A 257 35.55 7.87 -29.21
N GLY A 258 34.92 6.72 -28.98
CA GLY A 258 34.19 6.44 -27.74
C GLY A 258 32.68 6.71 -27.80
N TYR A 259 32.13 7.17 -28.92
CA TYR A 259 30.69 7.35 -29.09
C TYR A 259 30.03 6.02 -29.44
N LYS A 260 29.36 5.39 -28.47
CA LYS A 260 28.76 4.05 -28.61
C LYS A 260 27.27 4.11 -28.88
N ASN A 261 26.59 5.13 -28.39
CA ASN A 261 25.13 5.29 -28.51
C ASN A 261 24.71 6.75 -28.70
N ALA A 262 23.41 6.97 -28.89
CA ALA A 262 22.84 8.30 -29.06
C ALA A 262 23.02 9.20 -27.83
N LYS A 263 23.08 8.65 -26.59
CA LYS A 263 23.37 9.44 -25.39
C LYS A 263 24.76 10.08 -25.49
N ASP A 264 25.79 9.30 -25.82
CA ASP A 264 27.16 9.79 -25.92
C ASP A 264 27.28 10.94 -26.94
N ILE A 265 26.57 10.83 -28.07
CA ILE A 265 26.54 11.85 -29.12
C ILE A 265 25.80 13.11 -28.65
N MET A 266 24.63 12.96 -28.01
CA MET A 266 23.82 14.09 -27.54
C MET A 266 24.46 14.84 -26.35
N THR A 267 25.37 14.20 -25.62
CA THR A 267 26.15 14.85 -24.55
C THR A 267 27.37 15.59 -25.10
N ALA A 268 27.85 15.26 -26.30
CA ALA A 268 28.95 16.00 -26.92
C ALA A 268 28.50 17.30 -27.57
N THR A 269 29.36 18.32 -27.49
CA THR A 269 29.15 19.57 -28.19
C THR A 269 29.47 19.42 -29.68
N ALA A 270 28.95 20.32 -30.51
CA ALA A 270 29.28 20.35 -31.94
C ALA A 270 30.79 20.53 -32.16
N GLU A 271 31.49 21.25 -31.28
CA GLU A 271 32.94 21.45 -31.33
C GLU A 271 33.70 20.14 -31.09
N ASP A 272 33.26 19.32 -30.14
CA ASP A 272 33.88 18.02 -29.85
C ASP A 272 33.75 17.07 -31.04
N LEU A 273 32.60 17.08 -31.72
CA LEU A 273 32.40 16.30 -32.94
C LEU A 273 33.23 16.80 -34.12
N LEU A 274 33.46 18.12 -34.23
CA LEU A 274 34.30 18.72 -35.28
C LEU A 274 35.80 18.43 -35.10
N LYS A 275 36.26 18.19 -33.86
CA LYS A 275 37.65 17.78 -33.58
C LYS A 275 37.95 16.37 -34.11
N LEU A 276 36.93 15.57 -34.45
CA LEU A 276 37.12 14.21 -34.94
C LEU A 276 37.64 14.21 -36.39
N PRO A 277 38.72 13.46 -36.68
CA PRO A 277 39.30 13.42 -38.01
C PRO A 277 38.31 12.85 -39.03
N GLY A 278 37.98 13.66 -40.05
CA GLY A 278 37.03 13.28 -41.11
C GLY A 278 35.57 13.68 -40.86
N ILE A 279 35.27 14.42 -39.78
CA ILE A 279 33.95 14.98 -39.50
C ILE A 279 33.96 16.49 -39.74
N GLY A 280 33.25 16.95 -40.77
CA GLY A 280 33.02 18.37 -41.05
C GLY A 280 31.63 18.84 -40.59
N LYS A 281 31.35 20.15 -40.70
CA LYS A 281 30.06 20.75 -40.29
C LYS A 281 28.84 20.01 -40.85
N LYS A 282 28.82 19.72 -42.16
CA LYS A 282 27.75 18.95 -42.82
C LYS A 282 27.57 17.53 -42.25
N ALA A 283 28.65 16.92 -41.74
CA ALA A 283 28.59 15.60 -41.13
C ALA A 283 28.01 15.68 -39.71
N VAL A 284 28.36 16.72 -38.94
CA VAL A 284 27.76 17.00 -37.62
C VAL A 284 26.25 17.19 -37.73
N ASP A 285 25.78 17.99 -38.69
CA ASP A 285 24.34 18.21 -38.92
C ASP A 285 23.61 16.89 -39.24
N LYS A 286 24.23 16.04 -40.08
CA LYS A 286 23.70 14.70 -40.41
C LYS A 286 23.68 13.78 -39.19
N ILE A 287 24.69 13.83 -38.33
CA ILE A 287 24.76 13.05 -37.09
C ILE A 287 23.61 13.43 -36.17
N TYR A 288 23.42 14.71 -35.87
CA TYR A 288 22.32 15.16 -35.01
C TYR A 288 20.96 14.84 -35.63
N THR A 289 20.80 15.04 -36.94
CA THR A 289 19.55 14.69 -37.65
C THR A 289 19.25 13.19 -37.57
N ALA A 290 20.25 12.34 -37.77
CA ALA A 290 20.09 10.89 -37.66
C ALA A 290 19.73 10.45 -36.23
N VAL A 291 20.34 11.08 -35.22
CA VAL A 291 20.02 10.82 -33.80
C VAL A 291 18.60 11.28 -33.46
N HIS A 292 18.21 12.51 -33.82
CA HIS A 292 16.84 13.01 -33.60
C HIS A 292 15.80 12.16 -34.31
N LYS A 293 16.05 11.79 -35.57
CA LYS A 293 15.18 10.89 -36.33
C LYS A 293 15.04 9.52 -35.64
N ALA A 294 16.14 8.94 -35.16
CA ALA A 294 16.11 7.67 -34.43
C ALA A 294 15.40 7.74 -33.07
N LEU A 295 15.45 8.90 -32.39
CA LEU A 295 14.73 9.13 -31.14
C LEU A 295 13.23 9.30 -31.36
N ASN A 296 12.82 9.93 -32.46
CA ASN A 296 11.42 10.19 -32.80
C ASN A 296 10.73 9.01 -33.51
N LEU A 297 11.47 8.12 -34.17
CA LEU A 297 10.93 6.89 -34.79
C LEU A 297 10.55 5.79 -33.78
N GLY A 298 10.74 6.03 -32.48
CA GLY A 298 10.43 5.09 -31.40
C GLY A 298 9.15 5.42 -30.60
N GLU A 299 8.30 6.30 -31.12
CA GLU A 299 6.94 6.58 -30.61
C GLU A 299 5.86 5.76 -31.34
#